data_AF-A0A2V7JFG2-F1
#
_entry.id   AF-A0A2V7JFG2-F1
#
_cell.length_a   1.000
_cell.length_b   1.000
_cell.length_c   1.000
_cell.angle_alpha   90.00
_cell.angle_beta   90.00
_cell.angle_gamma   90.00
#
_symmetry.space_group_name_H-M   'P 1'
#
loop_
_entity.id
_entity.type
_entity.pdbx_description
1 polymer ?
#
loop_
_entity_poly.entity_id
_entity_poly.type
_entity_poly.pdbx_seq_one_letter_code
_entity_poly.pdbx_strand_id
1 'polypeptide(L)' 'SPVMRGATKTASTKPAKLSNGVTVQVPEFISEGEKVRVDPREGVYLERAK' A
#
# COMPACT_ATOMS: atom_id res chain seq x y z
N SER A 1 -19.04 18.45 -22.00
CA SER A 1 -19.45 17.90 -20.69
C SER A 1 -18.22 17.73 -19.82
N PRO A 2 -18.15 18.38 -18.65
CA PRO A 2 -16.90 18.59 -17.93
C PRO A 2 -16.57 17.42 -16.98
N VAL A 3 -15.28 17.32 -16.67
CA VAL A 3 -14.66 16.72 -15.47
C VAL A 3 -14.91 15.23 -15.15
N MET A 4 -14.11 14.35 -15.75
CA MET A 4 -13.46 13.28 -14.97
C MET A 4 -11.96 13.35 -15.21
N ARG A 5 -11.34 14.40 -14.66
CA ARG A 5 -9.90 14.37 -14.37
C ARG A 5 -9.69 13.35 -13.26
N GLY A 6 -9.00 12.27 -13.58
CA GLY A 6 -8.59 11.28 -12.60
C GLY A 6 -9.67 10.23 -12.39
N ALA A 7 -9.68 9.22 -13.26
CA ALA A 7 -9.72 7.88 -12.70
C ALA A 7 -8.48 7.80 -11.79
N THR A 8 -8.66 8.15 -10.51
CA THR A 8 -7.77 7.82 -9.41
C THR A 8 -7.36 6.39 -9.69
N LYS A 9 -6.10 6.21 -10.09
CA LYS A 9 -5.47 4.93 -10.37
C LYS A 9 -6.06 3.97 -9.34
N THR A 10 -6.92 3.04 -9.76
CA THR A 10 -7.49 2.05 -8.86
C THR A 10 -6.27 1.31 -8.35
N ALA A 11 -5.75 1.74 -7.21
CA ALA A 11 -4.48 1.28 -6.70
C ALA A 11 -4.77 -0.12 -6.23
N SER A 12 -4.60 -1.09 -7.14
CA SER A 12 -4.71 -2.49 -6.83
C SER A 12 -3.69 -2.75 -5.72
N THR A 13 -4.22 -3.14 -4.56
CA THR A 13 -3.42 -3.48 -3.40
C THR A 13 -3.17 -4.97 -3.45
N LYS A 14 -1.92 -5.37 -3.21
CA LYS A 14 -1.56 -6.76 -3.01
C LYS A 14 -1.40 -7.05 -1.52
N PRO A 15 -1.80 -8.23 -1.04
CA PRO A 15 -1.46 -8.65 0.30
C PRO A 15 0.05 -8.89 0.38
N ALA A 16 0.74 -8.18 1.27
CA ALA A 16 2.14 -8.41 1.60
C ALA A 16 2.28 -8.84 3.05
N LYS A 17 3.15 -9.81 3.28
CA LYS A 17 3.52 -10.26 4.62
C LYS A 17 4.72 -9.48 5.11
N LEU A 18 4.56 -8.81 6.25
CA LEU A 18 5.63 -8.09 6.92
C LEU A 18 6.57 -9.06 7.65
N SER A 19 7.75 -8.58 8.02
CA SER A 19 8.77 -9.36 8.74
C SER A 19 8.31 -9.85 10.12
N ASN A 20 7.35 -9.16 10.74
CA ASN A 20 6.71 -9.56 11.99
C ASN A 20 5.61 -10.62 11.81
N GLY A 21 5.31 -11.04 10.57
CA GLY A 21 4.29 -12.04 10.25
C GLY A 21 2.89 -11.50 9.97
N VAL A 22 2.67 -10.18 10.08
CA VAL A 22 1.38 -9.53 9.80
C VAL A 22 1.18 -9.37 8.29
N THR A 23 -0.01 -9.71 7.79
CA THR A 23 -0.39 -9.48 6.39
C THR A 23 -1.11 -8.14 6.26
N VAL A 24 -0.60 -7.25 5.42
CA VAL A 24 -1.15 -5.91 5.17
C VAL A 24 -1.38 -5.70 3.68
N GLN A 25 -2.34 -4.84 3.33
CA GLN A 25 -2.60 -4.44 1.95
C GLN A 25 -1.57 -3.37 1.56
N VAL A 26 -0.63 -3.69 0.67
CA VAL A 26 0.34 -2.73 0.13
C VAL A 26 0.06 -2.46 -1.34
N PRO A 27 0.38 -1.27 -1.85
CA PRO A 27 0.29 -1.00 -3.28
C PRO A 27 1.19 -1.94 -4.11
N GLU A 28 0.73 -2.29 -5.32
CA GLU A 28 1.47 -3.18 -6.24
C GLU A 28 2.90 -2.73 -6.58
N PHE A 29 3.20 -1.43 -6.48
CA PHE A 29 4.53 -0.88 -6.76
C PHE A 29 5.58 -1.14 -5.66
N ILE A 30 5.18 -1.69 -4.51
CA ILE A 30 6.10 -2.06 -3.43
C ILE A 30 6.74 -3.42 -3.74
N SER A 31 8.07 -3.49 -3.73
CA SER A 31 8.84 -4.72 -3.93
C SER A 31 9.25 -5.38 -2.62
N GLU A 32 9.56 -6.67 -2.67
CA GLU A 32 10.12 -7.41 -1.53
C GLU A 32 11.48 -6.81 -1.12
N GLY A 33 11.69 -6.58 0.18
CA GLY A 33 12.89 -5.91 0.70
C GLY A 33 12.77 -4.39 0.85
N GLU A 34 11.69 -3.78 0.34
CA GLU A 34 11.41 -2.35 0.54
C GLU A 34 10.82 -2.09 1.93
N LYS A 35 11.24 -1.00 2.57
CA LYS A 35 10.68 -0.60 3.86
C LYS A 35 9.40 0.19 3.65
N VAL A 36 8.35 -0.22 4.34
CA VAL A 36 7.06 0.47 4.34
C VAL A 36 6.68 0.82 5.76
N ARG A 37 6.08 2.00 5.94
CA ARG A 37 5.44 2.40 7.18
C ARG A 37 4.00 1.91 7.15
N VAL A 38 3.63 1.22 8.21
CA VAL A 38 2.29 0.68 8.41
C VAL A 38 1.78 1.12 9.77
N ASP A 39 0.47 1.26 9.90
CA ASP A 39 -0.17 1.42 11.19
C ASP A 39 -0.32 0.03 11.83
N PRO A 40 0.33 -0.27 12.96
CA PRO A 40 0.22 -1.57 13.61
C PRO A 40 -1.14 -1.82 14.29
N ARG A 41 -1.97 -0.79 14.47
CA ARG A 41 -3.31 -0.93 15.08
C ARG A 41 -4.34 -1.37 14.07
N GLU A 42 -4.32 -0.77 12.88
CA GLU A 42 -5.27 -1.08 11.80
C GLU A 42 -4.70 -2.01 10.73
N GLY A 43 -3.38 -2.24 10.72
CA GLY A 43 -2.72 -3.06 9.69
C GLY A 43 -2.73 -2.40 8.31
N VAL A 44 -2.87 -1.07 8.26
CA VAL A 44 -2.94 -0.31 7.01
C VAL A 44 -1.58 0.20 6.59
N TYR A 45 -1.30 0.15 5.29
CA TYR A 45 -0.15 0.81 4.71
C TYR A 45 -0.34 2.33 4.78
N LEU A 46 0.65 3.04 5.32
CA LEU A 46 0.65 4.50 5.42
C LEU A 46 1.47 5.11 4.27
N GLU A 47 2.75 4.78 4.22
CA GLU A 47 3.69 5.36 3.26
C GLU A 47 4.89 4.45 3.02
N ARG A 48 5.63 4.73 1.95
CA ARG A 48 6.91 4.06 1.67
C ARG A 48 7.98 4.73 2.50
N ALA A 49 8.64 3.97 3.38
CA ALA A 49 9.78 4.48 4.13
C ALA A 49 10.99 4.53 3.18
N LYS A 50 11.38 5.74 2.78
CA LYS A 50 12.60 5.97 1.99
C LYS A 50 13.84 5.70 2.83
#